data_AF-A0A6A5XJJ0-F1
#
_entry.id   AF-A0A6A5XJJ0-F1
#
_cell.length_a   1.000
_cell.length_b   1.000
_cell.length_c   1.000
_cell.angle_alpha   90.00
_cell.angle_beta   90.00
_cell.angle_gamma   90.00
#
_symmetry.space_group_name_H-M   'P 1'
#
loop_
_entity.id
_entity.type
_entity.pdbx_description
1 polymer ?
#
loop_
_entity_poly.entity_id
_entity_poly.type
_entity_poly.pdbx_seq_one_letter_code
_entity_poly.pdbx_strand_id
1 'polypeptide(L)'
;MAEQTLNIPQLVVFIIVAVLSVRWYLAKPPAGRTRIAPVPHRDSRINPTHVDQLAQMFPQCDRRQIAWDLQRNGGNVAATTERVLSGRGLDTPPASFNPPLSRSTPPSRTPTPAAKPSQPDLITRYNLASKISSSADSATNTSESKGKAWSSDRDERQANLQRRREEMILAARRKLEQKEKAKA
;
A
#
# COMPACT_ATOMS: atom_id res chain seq x y z
N MET A 1 -67.87 1.55 -18.81
CA MET A 1 -67.18 0.36 -19.48
C MET A 1 -65.99 0.87 -20.32
N ALA A 2 -64.92 1.40 -19.58
CA ALA A 2 -63.73 2.01 -20.25
C ALA A 2 -62.80 0.91 -20.78
N GLU A 3 -63.04 0.46 -22.01
CA GLU A 3 -62.13 -0.38 -22.82
C GLU A 3 -60.80 0.36 -23.07
N GLN A 4 -59.87 0.35 -22.08
CA GLN A 4 -58.46 0.81 -22.11
C GLN A 4 -57.65 0.07 -23.18
N THR A 5 -57.73 0.50 -24.46
CA THR A 5 -56.91 0.11 -25.63
C THR A 5 -55.42 0.28 -25.33
N LEU A 6 -54.89 -0.61 -24.55
CA LEU A 6 -53.45 -0.67 -24.23
C LEU A 6 -52.64 -0.79 -25.52
N ASN A 7 -52.07 0.34 -25.97
CA ASN A 7 -51.19 0.51 -27.13
C ASN A 7 -49.88 -0.28 -26.96
N ILE A 8 -49.76 -1.20 -27.93
CA ILE A 8 -48.64 -2.18 -28.01
C ILE A 8 -47.30 -1.46 -27.74
N PRO A 9 -47.15 -0.17 -28.07
CA PRO A 9 -45.86 0.49 -27.77
C PRO A 9 -45.76 0.82 -26.27
N GLN A 10 -46.77 1.04 -25.60
CA GLN A 10 -46.76 1.28 -24.15
C GLN A 10 -46.47 0.00 -23.36
N LEU A 11 -46.86 -1.14 -23.94
CA LEU A 11 -46.56 -2.43 -23.28
C LEU A 11 -45.07 -2.78 -23.40
N VAL A 12 -44.44 -2.31 -24.47
CA VAL A 12 -43.01 -2.62 -24.65
C VAL A 12 -42.17 -1.76 -23.70
N VAL A 13 -42.60 -0.55 -23.51
CA VAL A 13 -41.83 0.34 -22.60
C VAL A 13 -41.99 -0.15 -21.15
N PHE A 14 -43.14 -0.64 -20.83
CA PHE A 14 -43.37 -1.17 -19.47
C PHE A 14 -42.56 -2.45 -19.22
N ILE A 15 -42.40 -3.22 -20.26
CA ILE A 15 -41.63 -4.47 -20.11
C ILE A 15 -40.14 -4.14 -19.96
N ILE A 16 -39.71 -3.12 -20.62
CA ILE A 16 -38.28 -2.76 -20.52
C ILE A 16 -37.98 -2.18 -19.13
N VAL A 17 -38.92 -1.36 -18.66
CA VAL A 17 -38.71 -0.77 -17.32
C VAL A 17 -38.83 -1.87 -16.24
N ALA A 18 -39.69 -2.83 -16.46
CA ALA A 18 -39.84 -3.95 -15.49
C ALA A 18 -38.61 -4.85 -15.50
N VAL A 19 -38.00 -5.05 -16.67
CA VAL A 19 -36.81 -5.93 -16.74
C VAL A 19 -35.61 -5.19 -16.13
N LEU A 20 -35.53 -3.90 -16.37
CA LEU A 20 -34.41 -3.13 -15.80
C LEU A 20 -34.56 -2.99 -14.28
N SER A 21 -35.78 -2.93 -13.83
CA SER A 21 -36.01 -2.86 -12.37
C SER A 21 -35.70 -4.20 -11.69
N VAL A 22 -36.06 -5.27 -12.38
CA VAL A 22 -35.75 -6.61 -11.82
C VAL A 22 -34.24 -6.86 -11.89
N ARG A 23 -33.71 -6.43 -13.01
CA ARG A 23 -32.25 -6.60 -13.12
C ARG A 23 -31.52 -5.77 -12.06
N TRP A 24 -32.09 -4.59 -11.86
CA TRP A 24 -31.41 -3.71 -10.86
C TRP A 24 -31.66 -4.23 -9.44
N TYR A 25 -32.80 -4.72 -9.19
CA TYR A 25 -33.12 -5.26 -7.85
C TYR A 25 -32.43 -6.60 -7.62
N LEU A 26 -32.15 -7.35 -8.62
CA LEU A 26 -31.44 -8.63 -8.44
C LEU A 26 -29.93 -8.39 -8.49
N ALA A 27 -29.41 -7.28 -9.02
CA ALA A 27 -27.97 -6.95 -9.07
C ALA A 27 -27.55 -6.22 -7.79
N LYS A 28 -28.57 -5.86 -6.84
CA LYS A 28 -28.14 -5.33 -5.54
C LYS A 28 -27.82 -6.48 -4.57
N PRO A 29 -26.49 -6.76 -4.24
CA PRO A 29 -26.19 -7.84 -3.30
C PRO A 29 -27.05 -7.74 -2.02
N PRO A 30 -27.93 -8.71 -1.73
CA PRO A 30 -28.67 -8.73 -0.47
C PRO A 30 -27.78 -8.39 0.72
N ALA A 31 -27.68 -7.15 1.18
CA ALA A 31 -27.22 -6.86 2.56
C ALA A 31 -27.88 -7.81 3.58
N GLY A 32 -27.43 -9.08 3.47
CA GLY A 32 -27.59 -9.86 4.72
C GLY A 32 -27.87 -11.33 4.41
N ARG A 33 -26.92 -12.05 3.93
CA ARG A 33 -26.84 -13.52 4.11
C ARG A 33 -25.39 -13.97 3.92
N THR A 34 -24.50 -13.89 4.89
CA THR A 34 -23.28 -14.71 5.10
C THR A 34 -23.39 -16.06 4.39
N ARG A 35 -23.55 -16.07 3.10
CA ARG A 35 -23.17 -17.26 2.30
C ARG A 35 -21.66 -17.26 2.07
N ILE A 36 -20.86 -17.71 3.05
CA ILE A 36 -19.44 -18.09 2.79
C ILE A 36 -19.30 -18.68 1.38
N ALA A 37 -19.47 -17.89 0.39
CA ALA A 37 -18.97 -18.12 -0.97
C ALA A 37 -17.50 -18.62 -0.92
N PRO A 38 -17.14 -19.92 -1.35
CA PRO A 38 -15.73 -20.30 -1.49
C PRO A 38 -14.91 -19.21 -2.18
N VAL A 39 -14.45 -18.23 -1.40
CA VAL A 39 -13.44 -17.25 -1.82
C VAL A 39 -12.52 -17.87 -2.90
N PRO A 40 -12.75 -17.66 -4.17
CA PRO A 40 -11.72 -18.03 -5.16
C PRO A 40 -10.31 -17.66 -4.67
N HIS A 41 -9.57 -18.59 -3.98
CA HIS A 41 -8.12 -18.54 -3.70
C HIS A 41 -7.41 -17.49 -4.55
N ARG A 42 -7.89 -16.26 -4.51
CA ARG A 42 -7.04 -15.18 -5.03
C ARG A 42 -5.56 -15.42 -4.73
N ASP A 43 -5.01 -16.33 -5.43
CA ASP A 43 -3.54 -16.40 -5.45
C ASP A 43 -2.90 -15.26 -4.65
N SER A 44 -3.28 -15.16 -3.38
CA SER A 44 -2.61 -14.19 -2.49
C SER A 44 -1.09 -14.22 -2.70
N ARG A 45 -0.75 -13.45 -3.65
CA ARG A 45 0.69 -13.21 -3.91
C ARG A 45 1.47 -13.19 -2.59
N ILE A 46 2.17 -14.21 -2.38
CA ILE A 46 3.07 -14.41 -1.22
C ILE A 46 4.13 -13.30 -1.21
N ASN A 47 4.10 -12.43 -0.22
CA ASN A 47 5.17 -11.43 -0.03
C ASN A 47 6.47 -12.10 0.46
N PRO A 48 7.47 -12.01 -0.29
CA PRO A 48 8.76 -12.63 0.05
C PRO A 48 9.34 -12.08 1.37
N THR A 49 8.93 -10.95 1.76
CA THR A 49 9.46 -10.37 3.02
C THR A 49 8.95 -11.15 4.24
N HIS A 50 7.70 -11.54 4.12
CA HIS A 50 7.13 -12.29 5.26
C HIS A 50 7.80 -13.67 5.41
N VAL A 51 8.10 -14.24 4.33
CA VAL A 51 8.79 -15.55 4.39
C VAL A 51 10.18 -15.37 5.01
N ASP A 52 10.85 -14.25 4.66
CA ASP A 52 12.20 -14.01 5.23
C ASP A 52 12.12 -13.77 6.74
N GLN A 53 11.21 -13.02 7.10
CA GLN A 53 11.04 -12.77 8.54
C GLN A 53 10.82 -14.08 9.32
N LEU A 54 9.93 -14.89 8.80
CA LEU A 54 9.67 -16.16 9.51
C LEU A 54 10.86 -17.11 9.43
N ALA A 55 11.52 -16.99 8.36
CA ALA A 55 12.72 -17.87 8.24
C ALA A 55 13.79 -17.46 9.24
N GLN A 56 13.83 -16.14 9.54
CA GLN A 56 14.83 -15.68 10.54
C GLN A 56 14.41 -16.08 11.95
N MET A 57 13.12 -16.07 12.23
CA MET A 57 12.65 -16.43 13.59
C MET A 57 12.68 -17.94 13.80
N PHE A 58 12.42 -18.65 12.73
CA PHE A 58 12.32 -20.11 12.88
C PHE A 58 13.23 -20.77 11.84
N PRO A 59 14.49 -20.90 12.19
CA PRO A 59 15.44 -21.47 11.22
C PRO A 59 15.23 -22.98 11.03
N GLN A 60 14.47 -23.52 11.84
CA GLN A 60 14.26 -24.98 11.72
C GLN A 60 13.16 -25.27 10.71
N CYS A 61 12.39 -24.27 10.34
CA CYS A 61 11.30 -24.46 9.37
C CYS A 61 11.81 -24.12 7.97
N ASP A 62 11.46 -25.03 7.09
CA ASP A 62 11.90 -24.83 5.69
C ASP A 62 11.12 -23.67 5.05
N ARG A 63 11.80 -22.89 4.34
CA ARG A 63 11.24 -21.69 3.68
C ARG A 63 10.08 -22.07 2.75
N ARG A 64 10.19 -23.18 2.13
CA ARG A 64 9.11 -23.66 1.24
C ARG A 64 7.83 -23.98 2.02
N GLN A 65 8.07 -24.51 3.16
CA GLN A 65 6.90 -24.84 4.01
C GLN A 65 6.25 -23.57 4.55
N ILE A 66 7.01 -22.64 4.80
CA ILE A 66 6.46 -21.35 5.31
C ILE A 66 5.70 -20.64 4.19
N ALA A 67 6.29 -20.70 3.07
CA ALA A 67 5.61 -20.05 1.93
C ALA A 67 4.28 -20.73 1.62
N TRP A 68 4.35 -22.00 1.77
CA TRP A 68 3.11 -22.74 1.50
C TRP A 68 2.04 -22.42 2.55
N ASP A 69 2.46 -22.34 3.75
CA ASP A 69 1.48 -22.03 4.81
C ASP A 69 0.97 -20.59 4.67
N LEU A 70 1.78 -19.72 4.23
CA LEU A 70 1.38 -18.30 4.09
C LEU A 70 0.43 -18.13 2.91
N GLN A 71 0.69 -18.96 1.99
CA GLN A 71 -0.24 -18.90 0.83
C GLN A 71 -1.64 -19.35 1.22
N ARG A 72 -1.73 -20.25 2.17
CA ARG A 72 -3.06 -20.78 2.57
C ARG A 72 -3.71 -19.89 3.63
N ASN A 73 -2.79 -19.23 4.27
CA ASN A 73 -3.31 -18.41 5.38
C ASN A 73 -3.49 -16.96 4.94
N GLY A 74 -3.33 -16.75 3.58
CA GLY A 74 -3.60 -15.39 3.06
C GLY A 74 -2.47 -14.40 3.42
N GLY A 75 -1.29 -14.86 3.73
CA GLY A 75 -0.12 -13.98 3.97
C GLY A 75 -0.07 -13.48 5.42
N ASN A 76 -0.82 -14.09 6.33
CA ASN A 76 -0.78 -13.70 7.75
C ASN A 76 0.41 -14.35 8.49
N VAL A 77 1.28 -13.53 8.95
CA VAL A 77 2.53 -14.03 9.56
C VAL A 77 2.24 -14.46 11.01
N ALA A 78 1.36 -13.77 11.64
CA ALA A 78 1.04 -14.09 13.05
C ALA A 78 0.41 -15.47 13.18
N ALA A 79 -0.43 -15.70 12.21
CA ALA A 79 -1.10 -17.02 12.26
C ALA A 79 -0.09 -18.17 12.07
N THR A 80 0.84 -17.91 11.18
CA THR A 80 1.85 -18.95 10.94
C THR A 80 2.80 -19.08 12.15
N THR A 81 3.04 -17.97 12.78
CA THR A 81 3.93 -18.03 13.97
C THR A 81 3.25 -18.81 15.10
N GLU A 82 1.99 -18.50 15.27
CA GLU A 82 1.30 -19.20 16.37
C GLU A 82 1.22 -20.70 16.09
N ARG A 83 1.13 -21.04 14.97
CA ARG A 83 1.04 -22.48 14.61
C ARG A 83 2.39 -23.18 14.83
N VAL A 84 3.32 -22.41 14.41
CA VAL A 84 4.65 -23.02 14.60
C VAL A 84 4.95 -23.14 16.10
N LEU A 85 4.51 -22.18 16.85
CA LEU A 85 4.78 -22.22 18.30
C LEU A 85 3.90 -23.27 18.98
N SER A 86 2.78 -23.58 18.44
CA SER A 86 1.85 -24.55 19.03
C SER A 86 2.33 -25.98 18.79
N GLY A 87 3.46 -26.11 18.04
CA GLY A 87 4.13 -27.42 17.96
C GLY A 87 3.55 -28.26 16.81
N ARG A 88 2.53 -27.74 16.14
CA ARG A 88 1.88 -28.48 15.04
C ARG A 88 2.62 -28.22 13.72
N GLY A 89 3.95 -28.18 13.71
CA GLY A 89 4.80 -28.02 12.51
C GLY A 89 4.01 -27.62 11.27
N LEU A 90 4.69 -27.06 10.21
CA LEU A 90 4.06 -26.54 8.97
C LEU A 90 3.82 -27.69 7.99
N ASP A 91 2.64 -27.58 7.29
CA ASP A 91 2.27 -28.62 6.31
C ASP A 91 3.28 -28.68 5.16
N THR A 92 3.44 -30.01 4.76
CA THR A 92 4.39 -30.24 3.66
C THR A 92 3.75 -29.87 2.31
N PRO A 93 4.45 -28.92 1.65
CA PRO A 93 3.91 -28.45 0.36
C PRO A 93 4.04 -29.52 -0.73
N PRO A 94 2.97 -29.53 -1.67
CA PRO A 94 3.07 -30.43 -2.82
C PRO A 94 4.28 -30.10 -3.71
N ALA A 95 4.79 -31.14 -4.40
CA ALA A 95 6.02 -30.96 -5.22
C ALA A 95 5.78 -29.93 -6.34
N SER A 96 4.61 -29.67 -6.67
CA SER A 96 4.31 -28.72 -7.76
C SER A 96 4.41 -27.27 -7.26
N PHE A 97 4.51 -27.14 -5.98
CA PHE A 97 4.52 -25.76 -5.45
C PHE A 97 5.93 -25.15 -5.55
N ASN A 98 5.96 -24.07 -6.41
CA ASN A 98 7.26 -23.39 -6.55
C ASN A 98 7.13 -21.93 -6.09
N PRO A 99 7.64 -21.70 -4.77
CA PRO A 99 7.54 -20.31 -4.29
C PRO A 99 8.50 -19.38 -5.04
N PRO A 100 8.00 -18.08 -5.31
CA PRO A 100 8.89 -17.12 -5.97
C PRO A 100 10.20 -16.92 -5.20
N LEU A 101 11.32 -17.47 -5.72
CA LEU A 101 12.70 -17.40 -5.16
C LEU A 101 13.04 -15.97 -4.73
N SER A 102 13.04 -15.69 -3.37
CA SER A 102 13.56 -14.44 -2.76
C SER A 102 14.95 -14.11 -3.28
N ARG A 103 15.09 -13.33 -4.32
CA ARG A 103 16.33 -12.66 -4.76
C ARG A 103 17.24 -12.33 -3.58
N SER A 104 18.01 -13.25 -3.02
CA SER A 104 19.16 -13.07 -2.10
C SER A 104 19.79 -11.68 -2.27
N THR A 105 19.28 -10.67 -1.63
CA THR A 105 19.95 -9.37 -1.47
C THR A 105 21.42 -9.56 -1.04
N PRO A 106 22.44 -9.49 -1.92
CA PRO A 106 23.85 -9.40 -1.52
C PRO A 106 24.05 -8.37 -0.39
N PRO A 107 24.92 -8.69 0.75
CA PRO A 107 25.30 -7.74 1.81
C PRO A 107 25.47 -6.32 1.25
N SER A 108 24.41 -5.39 1.34
CA SER A 108 24.37 -3.92 1.39
C SER A 108 25.76 -3.30 1.17
N ARG A 109 26.29 -3.39 -0.04
CA ARG A 109 27.28 -2.39 -0.51
C ARG A 109 26.61 -1.04 -0.71
N THR A 110 26.62 -0.10 0.31
CA THR A 110 26.36 1.33 0.04
C THR A 110 26.19 1.60 -1.47
N PRO A 111 24.97 1.63 -1.97
CA PRO A 111 24.76 1.98 -3.39
C PRO A 111 25.59 3.22 -3.80
N THR A 112 26.75 3.11 -4.37
CA THR A 112 27.26 4.19 -5.24
C THR A 112 26.11 4.77 -6.10
N PRO A 113 25.58 6.02 -5.71
CA PRO A 113 24.48 6.62 -6.48
C PRO A 113 24.73 6.55 -7.99
N ALA A 114 24.13 5.61 -8.67
CA ALA A 114 23.88 5.66 -10.12
C ALA A 114 23.50 7.09 -10.56
N ALA A 115 24.41 7.81 -11.24
CA ALA A 115 24.30 9.12 -11.90
C ALA A 115 22.88 9.36 -12.43
N LYS A 116 21.94 9.71 -11.46
CA LYS A 116 20.58 10.19 -11.78
C LYS A 116 20.61 11.21 -12.91
N PRO A 117 19.86 10.98 -14.04
CA PRO A 117 19.63 12.01 -15.06
C PRO A 117 19.31 13.38 -14.42
N SER A 118 20.14 14.43 -14.62
CA SER A 118 20.06 15.86 -14.28
C SER A 118 18.62 16.30 -14.01
N GLN A 119 17.91 15.54 -13.20
CA GLN A 119 16.57 16.01 -12.83
C GLN A 119 16.67 17.45 -12.27
N PRO A 120 15.78 18.34 -12.72
CA PRO A 120 15.72 19.73 -12.23
C PRO A 120 15.66 19.80 -10.70
N ASP A 121 16.64 20.51 -9.99
CA ASP A 121 16.74 20.80 -8.54
C ASP A 121 15.36 20.86 -7.87
N LEU A 122 15.30 20.05 -6.80
CA LEU A 122 14.06 19.96 -6.01
C LEU A 122 13.55 21.36 -5.62
N ILE A 123 14.36 22.30 -5.53
CA ILE A 123 13.94 23.68 -5.20
C ILE A 123 13.08 24.25 -6.33
N THR A 124 13.52 23.96 -7.56
CA THR A 124 12.75 24.48 -8.72
C THR A 124 11.46 23.66 -8.91
N ARG A 125 11.51 22.43 -8.62
CA ARG A 125 10.33 21.58 -8.83
C ARG A 125 9.18 22.00 -7.91
N TYR A 126 9.66 22.43 -6.72
CA TYR A 126 8.54 22.74 -5.78
C TYR A 126 8.46 24.25 -5.57
N ASN A 127 9.05 25.01 -6.44
CA ASN A 127 9.03 26.48 -6.39
C ASN A 127 9.35 27.01 -5.00
N LEU A 128 10.48 26.56 -4.45
CA LEU A 128 10.86 26.93 -3.06
C LEU A 128 11.92 28.04 -3.12
N ALA A 129 12.13 28.71 -4.21
CA ALA A 129 13.22 29.72 -4.37
C ALA A 129 12.94 30.93 -3.47
N SER A 130 11.74 31.34 -3.29
CA SER A 130 11.42 32.52 -2.45
C SER A 130 11.65 32.25 -0.97
N LYS A 131 11.54 31.01 -0.56
CA LYS A 131 11.68 30.63 0.87
C LYS A 131 13.16 30.51 1.25
N ILE A 132 13.96 30.33 0.31
CA ILE A 132 15.42 30.27 0.56
C ILE A 132 15.96 31.67 0.82
N SER A 133 15.44 32.67 0.03
CA SER A 133 15.93 34.06 0.19
C SER A 133 15.45 34.67 1.51
N SER A 134 14.34 34.17 2.03
CA SER A 134 13.75 34.73 3.27
C SER A 134 14.29 34.00 4.51
N SER A 135 14.83 32.78 4.39
CA SER A 135 15.22 31.95 5.55
C SER A 135 16.68 32.24 5.94
N ALA A 136 17.54 33.06 5.16
CA ALA A 136 18.88 33.49 5.63
C ALA A 136 18.76 34.36 6.89
N ASP A 137 17.49 34.59 7.45
CA ASP A 137 17.35 35.40 8.67
C ASP A 137 16.50 34.67 9.71
N SER A 138 16.25 33.29 9.56
CA SER A 138 15.40 32.71 10.62
C SER A 138 15.99 31.37 11.06
N ALA A 139 17.30 31.33 11.39
CA ALA A 139 18.02 30.19 12.02
C ALA A 139 17.56 30.00 13.47
N THR A 140 16.27 29.74 13.69
CA THR A 140 16.04 29.02 14.96
C THR A 140 14.55 28.68 15.08
N ASN A 141 13.99 27.89 14.19
CA ASN A 141 12.77 27.37 14.87
C ASN A 141 12.55 25.90 14.50
N THR A 142 13.44 25.00 14.84
CA THR A 142 13.09 23.59 15.16
C THR A 142 11.74 23.51 15.88
N SER A 143 10.69 23.83 15.14
CA SER A 143 9.33 23.52 15.62
C SER A 143 9.20 22.02 15.96
N GLU A 144 9.76 21.59 17.09
CA GLU A 144 9.12 20.91 18.23
C GLU A 144 7.99 19.98 17.75
N SER A 145 8.36 18.85 17.21
CA SER A 145 7.86 17.48 17.43
C SER A 145 6.67 17.45 18.39
N LYS A 146 5.64 18.33 18.22
CA LYS A 146 4.40 18.08 19.00
C LYS A 146 3.49 17.12 18.23
N GLY A 147 3.78 15.78 18.34
CA GLY A 147 2.98 14.54 18.44
C GLY A 147 2.62 14.01 17.04
N LYS A 148 3.58 13.39 16.36
CA LYS A 148 3.57 12.51 15.16
C LYS A 148 2.21 11.83 14.97
N ALA A 149 1.13 12.63 15.13
CA ALA A 149 -0.11 11.88 14.83
C ALA A 149 -0.70 12.43 13.52
N TRP A 150 -0.72 11.62 12.46
CA TRP A 150 -1.40 11.96 11.18
C TRP A 150 -2.80 12.54 11.44
N SER A 151 -2.92 13.74 10.95
CA SER A 151 -4.28 14.33 11.11
C SER A 151 -5.35 13.42 10.49
N SER A 152 -6.58 13.18 11.06
CA SER A 152 -7.73 12.36 10.60
C SER A 152 -8.40 13.00 9.38
N ASP A 153 -8.01 14.33 9.11
CA ASP A 153 -8.54 14.99 7.90
C ASP A 153 -7.55 14.88 6.73
N ARG A 154 -8.02 14.41 5.56
CA ARG A 154 -7.16 14.14 4.39
C ARG A 154 -6.46 15.42 3.92
N ASP A 155 -7.18 16.53 3.89
CA ASP A 155 -6.57 17.77 3.37
C ASP A 155 -5.49 18.30 4.34
N GLU A 156 -5.77 18.17 5.57
CA GLU A 156 -4.79 18.63 6.57
C GLU A 156 -3.54 17.74 6.57
N ARG A 157 -3.80 16.53 6.31
CA ARG A 157 -2.63 15.62 6.29
C ARG A 157 -1.76 15.90 5.06
N GLN A 158 -2.43 16.08 3.98
CA GLN A 158 -1.62 16.34 2.77
C GLN A 158 -0.84 17.65 2.91
N ALA A 159 -1.49 18.61 3.48
CA ALA A 159 -0.79 19.89 3.69
C ALA A 159 0.39 19.73 4.66
N ASN A 160 0.17 18.98 5.67
CA ASN A 160 1.27 18.76 6.62
C ASN A 160 2.44 18.00 5.98
N LEU A 161 2.10 17.04 5.21
CA LEU A 161 3.21 16.26 4.59
C LEU A 161 3.97 17.12 3.58
N GLN A 162 3.18 17.95 2.91
CA GLN A 162 3.86 18.85 1.96
C GLN A 162 4.79 19.82 2.70
N ARG A 163 4.31 20.28 3.79
CA ARG A 163 5.15 21.19 4.59
C ARG A 163 6.41 20.48 5.11
N ARG A 164 6.25 19.30 5.55
CA ARG A 164 7.43 18.55 6.07
C ARG A 164 8.44 18.28 4.94
N ARG A 165 7.84 17.98 3.79
CA ARG A 165 8.75 17.72 2.66
C ARG A 165 9.50 19.00 2.28
N GLU A 166 8.82 20.07 2.18
CA GLU A 166 9.49 21.33 1.82
C GLU A 166 10.55 21.71 2.87
N GLU A 167 10.25 21.44 4.15
CA GLU A 167 11.23 21.75 5.22
C GLU A 167 12.48 20.87 5.11
N MET A 168 12.21 19.68 4.82
CA MET A 168 13.36 18.76 4.67
C MET A 168 14.26 19.20 3.51
N ILE A 169 13.63 19.60 2.46
CA ILE A 169 14.41 20.01 1.27
C ILE A 169 15.23 21.26 1.61
N LEU A 170 14.67 22.08 2.32
CA LEU A 170 15.42 23.32 2.65
C LEU A 170 16.53 23.01 3.65
N ALA A 171 16.23 22.19 4.63
CA ALA A 171 17.27 21.81 5.60
C ALA A 171 18.45 21.10 4.90
N ALA A 172 18.07 20.23 4.07
CA ALA A 172 19.15 19.53 3.34
C ALA A 172 20.02 20.53 2.58
N ARG A 173 19.43 21.48 1.93
CA ARG A 173 20.23 22.49 1.21
C ARG A 173 21.15 23.25 2.17
N ARG A 174 20.62 23.59 3.26
CA ARG A 174 21.46 24.30 4.25
C ARG A 174 22.65 23.44 4.69
N LYS A 175 22.31 22.21 4.99
CA LYS A 175 23.39 21.31 5.42
C LYS A 175 24.46 21.17 4.33
N LEU A 176 24.05 21.10 3.11
CA LEU A 176 25.03 20.98 2.02
C LEU A 176 25.87 22.26 1.89
N GLU A 177 25.18 23.47 2.04
CA GLU A 177 25.93 24.75 1.98
C GLU A 177 26.99 24.81 3.09
N GLN A 178 26.60 24.38 4.33
CA GLN A 178 27.58 24.37 5.44
C GLN A 178 28.77 23.44 5.14
N LYS A 179 28.49 22.30 4.62
CA LYS A 179 29.59 21.37 4.29
C LYS A 179 30.50 21.96 3.20
N GLU A 180 29.95 22.65 2.22
CA GLU A 180 30.80 23.24 1.17
C GLU A 180 31.66 24.37 1.74
N LYS A 181 31.07 25.16 2.65
CA LYS A 181 31.89 26.21 3.30
C LYS A 181 33.02 25.60 4.14
N ALA A 182 32.71 24.51 4.85
CA ALA A 182 33.75 23.88 5.70
C ALA A 182 34.85 23.25 4.83
N LYS A 183 34.52 22.77 3.69
CA LYS A 183 35.51 22.13 2.80
C LYS A 183 36.33 23.18 2.05
N ALA A 184 35.86 24.41 1.95
CA ALA A 184 36.66 25.50 1.34
C ALA A 184 37.66 26.06 2.35
#